data_AF-A0A5N8WKH3-F1
#
_entry.id   AF-A0A5N8WKH3-F1
#
_cell.length_a   1.000
_cell.length_b   1.000
_cell.length_c   1.000
_cell.angle_alpha   90.00
_cell.angle_beta   90.00
_cell.angle_gamma   90.00
#
_symmetry.space_group_name_H-M   'P 1'
#
loop_
_entity.id
_entity.type
_entity.pdbx_description
1 polymer ?
#
loop_
_entity_poly.entity_id
_entity_poly.type
_entity_poly.pdbx_seq_one_letter_code
_entity_poly.pdbx_strand_id
1 'polypeptide(L)'
;MTSTISAHGEAEPIGTAIDTLRFATAGSVDDGKSTLVGRLLHDSKSVLADQLEAVEHASRNRGQDTPDLALLTDGLRAEREQGITIDVAYRYFATPRRRFILADTPGHVQYTRNMVTGASTAELTVILVDARNGVV
;
A
#
# COMPACT_ATOMS: atom_id res chain seq x y z
N MET A 1 43.40 7.00 45.82
CA MET A 1 44.40 7.19 44.74
C MET A 1 44.46 5.87 43.99
N THR A 2 44.03 5.69 42.75
CA THR A 2 43.53 6.57 41.70
C THR A 2 42.74 5.65 40.75
N SER A 3 41.70 6.21 40.15
CA SER A 3 40.88 5.72 39.04
C SER A 3 41.68 4.88 38.02
N THR A 4 41.07 3.92 37.32
CA THR A 4 40.40 4.25 36.05
C THR A 4 39.39 3.16 35.72
N ILE A 5 38.12 3.55 35.70
CA ILE A 5 37.03 2.84 35.05
C ILE A 5 37.20 3.17 33.57
N SER A 6 37.69 2.23 32.76
CA SER A 6 37.62 2.37 31.31
C SER A 6 36.19 2.08 30.88
N ALA A 7 35.39 3.13 30.87
CA ALA A 7 34.30 3.27 29.92
C ALA A 7 34.87 3.22 28.50
N HIS A 8 34.07 2.66 27.59
CA HIS A 8 34.15 2.67 26.11
C HIS A 8 33.95 1.27 25.54
N GLY A 9 32.76 0.73 25.75
CA GLY A 9 32.08 -0.02 24.69
C GLY A 9 31.14 0.96 24.01
N GLU A 10 31.68 1.85 23.16
CA GLU A 10 30.84 2.57 22.22
C GLU A 10 30.19 1.50 21.34
N ALA A 11 28.87 1.39 21.43
CA ALA A 11 28.12 0.64 20.44
C ALA A 11 28.36 1.33 19.10
N GLU A 12 29.19 0.71 18.27
CA GLU A 12 29.27 0.95 16.83
C GLU A 12 27.85 1.23 16.31
N PRO A 13 27.61 2.29 15.52
CA PRO A 13 26.30 2.50 14.94
C PRO A 13 26.07 1.30 14.04
N ILE A 14 25.28 0.33 14.51
CA ILE A 14 24.75 -0.74 13.67
C ILE A 14 24.02 0.03 12.59
N GLY A 15 24.64 0.14 11.40
CA GLY A 15 24.06 0.77 10.24
C GLY A 15 22.68 0.17 10.11
N THR A 16 21.66 0.94 10.51
CA THR A 16 20.36 0.36 10.81
C THR A 16 19.81 -0.08 9.47
N ALA A 17 19.90 -1.38 9.20
CA ALA A 17 19.29 -1.97 8.03
C ALA A 17 17.83 -1.52 8.08
N ILE A 18 17.43 -0.65 7.15
CA ILE A 18 16.07 -0.10 7.18
C ILE A 18 15.14 -1.29 7.02
N ASP A 19 14.46 -1.61 8.11
CA ASP A 19 13.58 -2.75 8.21
C ASP A 19 12.47 -2.65 7.16
N THR A 20 12.11 -3.78 6.57
CA THR A 20 11.14 -3.86 5.48
C THR A 20 9.94 -4.65 5.95
N LEU A 21 8.77 -4.00 6.01
CA LEU A 21 7.51 -4.68 6.32
C LEU A 21 6.81 -5.11 5.03
N ARG A 22 6.43 -6.38 4.94
CA ARG A 22 5.50 -6.88 3.94
C ARG A 22 4.10 -6.90 4.52
N PHE A 23 3.15 -6.23 3.88
CA PHE A 23 1.76 -6.30 4.30
C PHE A 23 0.81 -6.38 3.11
N ALA A 24 -0.39 -6.91 3.35
CA ALA A 24 -1.45 -7.02 2.37
C ALA A 24 -2.67 -6.16 2.77
N THR A 25 -3.42 -5.68 1.79
CA THR A 25 -4.80 -5.20 2.00
C THR A 25 -5.77 -6.36 1.87
N ALA A 26 -6.87 -6.35 2.60
CA ALA A 26 -7.98 -7.30 2.46
C ALA A 26 -9.31 -6.59 2.77
N GLY A 27 -10.43 -7.16 2.33
CA GLY A 27 -11.75 -6.55 2.43
C GLY A 27 -12.60 -6.79 1.19
N SER A 28 -13.90 -6.55 1.27
CA SER A 28 -14.89 -6.72 0.21
C SER A 28 -14.64 -5.76 -0.96
N VAL A 29 -15.31 -6.02 -2.08
CA VAL A 29 -15.45 -5.04 -3.16
C VAL A 29 -16.06 -3.75 -2.58
N ASP A 30 -15.58 -2.61 -3.04
CA ASP A 30 -15.98 -1.26 -2.61
C ASP A 30 -15.61 -0.82 -1.18
N ASP A 31 -14.86 -1.63 -0.41
CA ASP A 31 -14.31 -1.23 0.90
C ASP A 31 -13.15 -0.22 0.81
N GLY A 32 -12.80 0.25 -0.40
CA GLY A 32 -11.80 1.30 -0.60
C GLY A 32 -10.33 0.86 -0.50
N LYS A 33 -10.03 -0.43 -0.66
CA LYS A 33 -8.66 -0.98 -0.60
C LYS A 33 -7.70 -0.26 -1.55
N SER A 34 -8.01 -0.27 -2.84
CA SER A 34 -7.19 0.36 -3.88
C SER A 34 -7.07 1.88 -3.70
N THR A 35 -8.12 2.54 -3.19
CA THR A 35 -8.07 3.96 -2.81
C THR A 35 -7.09 4.22 -1.67
N LEU A 36 -7.09 3.40 -0.61
CA LEU A 36 -6.12 3.50 0.49
C LEU A 36 -4.70 3.28 -0.01
N VAL A 37 -4.48 2.27 -0.84
CA VAL A 37 -3.16 1.99 -1.42
C VAL A 37 -2.68 3.17 -2.25
N GLY A 38 -3.51 3.69 -3.16
CA GLY A 38 -3.20 4.87 -3.95
C GLY A 38 -2.87 6.09 -3.08
N ARG A 39 -3.59 6.27 -1.97
CA ARG A 39 -3.32 7.32 -0.98
C ARG A 39 -1.97 7.17 -0.30
N LEU A 40 -1.60 5.95 0.12
CA LEU A 40 -0.31 5.68 0.74
C LEU A 40 0.84 6.00 -0.22
N LEU A 41 0.71 5.62 -1.50
CA LEU A 41 1.73 5.89 -2.53
C LEU A 41 1.87 7.38 -2.83
N HIS A 42 0.75 8.10 -2.88
CA HIS A 42 0.73 9.55 -3.03
C HIS A 42 1.44 10.24 -1.86
N ASP A 43 1.06 9.91 -0.63
CA ASP A 43 1.57 10.58 0.58
C ASP A 43 3.05 10.22 0.87
N SER A 44 3.50 9.04 0.47
CA SER A 44 4.91 8.65 0.52
C SER A 44 5.76 9.26 -0.60
N LYS A 45 5.18 10.08 -1.48
CA LYS A 45 5.83 10.64 -2.68
C LYS A 45 6.48 9.56 -3.54
N SER A 46 5.90 8.36 -3.55
CA SER A 46 6.40 7.22 -4.31
C SER A 46 5.80 7.15 -5.72
N VAL A 47 4.86 8.06 -6.03
CA VAL A 47 4.27 8.26 -7.36
C VAL A 47 5.01 9.39 -8.06
N LEU A 48 5.38 9.17 -9.33
CA LEU A 48 6.00 10.19 -10.16
C LEU A 48 4.96 11.25 -10.58
N ALA A 49 5.41 12.49 -10.79
CA ALA A 49 4.51 13.61 -11.08
C ALA A 49 3.68 13.40 -12.37
N ASP A 50 4.27 12.78 -13.39
CA ASP A 50 3.62 12.42 -14.65
C ASP A 50 2.52 11.37 -14.46
N GLN A 51 2.74 10.39 -13.59
CA GLN A 51 1.71 9.39 -13.24
C GLN A 51 0.54 10.03 -12.50
N LEU A 52 0.83 10.97 -11.59
CA LEU A 52 -0.22 11.69 -10.89
C LEU A 52 -1.04 12.56 -11.86
N GLU A 53 -0.38 13.28 -12.77
CA GLU A 53 -1.03 14.08 -13.81
C GLU A 53 -1.92 13.21 -14.73
N ALA A 54 -1.44 12.02 -15.11
CA ALA A 54 -2.23 11.07 -15.90
C ALA A 54 -3.50 10.60 -15.15
N VAL A 55 -3.39 10.35 -13.84
CA VAL A 55 -4.54 10.00 -13.00
C VAL A 55 -5.52 11.15 -12.88
N GLU A 56 -5.04 12.38 -12.68
CA GLU A 56 -5.90 13.56 -12.66
C GLU A 56 -6.66 13.74 -13.97
N HIS A 57 -5.97 13.61 -15.11
CA HIS A 57 -6.60 13.73 -16.42
C HIS A 57 -7.63 12.61 -16.66
N ALA A 58 -7.31 11.37 -16.27
CA ALA A 58 -8.24 10.26 -16.38
C ALA A 58 -9.49 10.45 -15.49
N SER A 59 -9.30 10.99 -14.28
CA SER A 59 -10.39 11.27 -13.33
C SER A 59 -11.31 12.38 -13.85
N ARG A 60 -10.73 13.47 -14.38
CA ARG A 60 -11.48 14.56 -15.02
C ARG A 60 -12.29 14.08 -16.22
N ASN A 61 -11.72 13.21 -17.06
CA ASN A 61 -12.44 12.61 -18.19
C ASN A 61 -13.63 11.75 -17.76
N ARG A 62 -13.60 11.21 -16.53
CA ARG A 62 -14.70 10.46 -15.92
C ARG A 62 -15.68 11.36 -15.15
N GLY A 63 -15.49 12.67 -15.16
CA GLY A 63 -16.35 13.65 -14.49
C GLY A 63 -16.14 13.75 -12.99
N GLN A 64 -14.98 13.34 -12.47
CA GLN A 64 -14.64 13.48 -11.06
C GLN A 64 -13.82 14.74 -10.79
N ASP A 65 -14.16 15.45 -9.71
CA ASP A 65 -13.47 16.67 -9.27
C ASP A 65 -12.17 16.37 -8.51
N THR A 66 -12.05 15.16 -7.94
CA THR A 66 -10.89 14.70 -7.19
C THR A 66 -10.17 13.58 -7.93
N PRO A 67 -8.84 13.46 -7.80
CA PRO A 67 -8.09 12.36 -8.42
C PRO A 67 -8.51 11.01 -7.84
N ASP A 68 -8.88 10.08 -8.71
CA ASP A 68 -9.17 8.70 -8.35
C ASP A 68 -7.86 7.93 -8.16
N LEU A 69 -7.38 7.89 -6.92
CA LEU A 69 -6.10 7.26 -6.59
C LEU A 69 -6.12 5.73 -6.79
N ALA A 70 -7.28 5.09 -6.93
CA ALA A 70 -7.34 3.67 -7.28
C ALA A 70 -6.79 3.40 -8.70
N LEU A 71 -6.77 4.41 -9.58
CA LEU A 71 -6.17 4.29 -10.91
C LEU A 71 -4.66 4.08 -10.88
N LEU A 72 -3.99 4.40 -9.77
CA LEU A 72 -2.56 4.10 -9.58
C LEU A 72 -2.30 2.61 -9.33
N THR A 73 -3.31 1.88 -8.86
CA THR A 73 -3.17 0.48 -8.44
C THR A 73 -3.66 -0.49 -9.50
N ASP A 74 -4.60 -0.11 -10.35
CA ASP A 74 -5.18 -0.94 -11.40
C ASP A 74 -4.20 -1.17 -12.57
N GLY A 75 -3.61 -2.36 -12.61
CA GLY A 75 -2.60 -2.74 -13.60
C GLY A 75 -3.20 -3.29 -14.89
N LEU A 76 -4.35 -3.95 -14.81
CA LEU A 76 -4.98 -4.62 -15.94
C LEU A 76 -6.09 -3.77 -16.56
N ARG A 77 -6.24 -3.86 -17.89
CA ARG A 77 -7.35 -3.20 -18.60
C ARG A 77 -8.72 -3.70 -18.09
N ALA A 78 -8.81 -5.00 -17.81
CA ALA A 78 -10.02 -5.63 -17.28
C ALA A 78 -10.39 -5.09 -15.88
N GLU A 79 -9.41 -4.80 -15.03
CA GLU A 79 -9.65 -4.17 -13.72
C GLU A 79 -10.32 -2.80 -13.89
N ARG A 80 -9.79 -1.99 -14.80
CA ARG A 80 -10.34 -0.65 -15.08
C ARG A 80 -11.72 -0.67 -15.72
N GLU A 81 -12.00 -1.68 -16.55
CA GLU A 81 -13.30 -1.87 -17.19
C GLU A 81 -14.37 -2.33 -16.18
N GLN A 82 -13.99 -3.15 -15.19
CA GLN A 82 -14.92 -3.71 -14.20
C GLN A 82 -14.95 -2.92 -12.88
N GLY A 83 -13.98 -2.04 -12.64
CA GLY A 83 -13.87 -1.27 -11.39
C GLY A 83 -13.49 -2.13 -10.19
N ILE A 84 -12.83 -3.28 -10.40
CA ILE A 84 -12.41 -4.19 -9.33
C ILE A 84 -10.96 -4.62 -9.54
N THR A 85 -10.25 -4.86 -8.44
CA THR A 85 -8.95 -5.54 -8.47
C THR A 85 -9.16 -7.02 -8.80
N ILE A 86 -8.35 -7.56 -9.71
CA ILE A 86 -8.41 -8.95 -10.19
C ILE A 86 -7.16 -9.71 -9.76
N ASP A 87 -5.98 -9.13 -9.94
CA ASP A 87 -4.70 -9.76 -9.60
C ASP A 87 -4.02 -9.06 -8.41
N VAL A 88 -3.02 -9.72 -7.82
CA VAL A 88 -2.24 -9.12 -6.75
C VAL A 88 -1.19 -8.19 -7.34
N ALA A 89 -1.26 -6.91 -6.99
CA ALA A 89 -0.27 -5.93 -7.38
C ALA A 89 0.67 -5.62 -6.21
N TYR A 90 1.97 -5.80 -6.41
CA TYR A 90 2.98 -5.40 -5.41
C TYR A 90 3.40 -3.95 -5.62
N ARG A 91 3.37 -3.18 -4.54
CA ARG A 91 3.74 -1.77 -4.50
C ARG A 91 4.83 -1.55 -3.45
N TYR A 92 5.73 -0.63 -3.75
CA TYR A 92 6.90 -0.35 -2.92
C TYR A 92 6.87 1.11 -2.53
N PHE A 93 6.95 1.37 -1.24
CA PHE A 93 7.08 2.73 -0.73
C PHE A 93 7.93 2.74 0.53
N ALA A 94 8.37 3.92 0.91
CA ALA A 94 9.16 4.11 2.12
C ALA A 94 8.70 5.35 2.87
N THR A 95 8.90 5.30 4.18
CA THR A 95 8.90 6.47 5.06
C THR A 95 10.35 6.75 5.45
N PRO A 96 10.65 7.89 6.11
CA PRO A 96 11.98 8.14 6.66
C PRO A 96 12.48 7.05 7.64
N ARG A 97 11.57 6.23 8.19
CA ARG A 97 11.86 5.25 9.25
C ARG A 97 11.82 3.79 8.79
N ARG A 98 11.07 3.46 7.72
CA ARG A 98 10.82 2.07 7.33
C ARG A 98 10.45 1.94 5.84
N ARG A 99 10.80 0.80 5.23
CA ARG A 99 10.38 0.42 3.88
C ARG A 99 9.20 -0.53 3.93
N PHE A 100 8.38 -0.49 2.90
CA PHE A 100 7.16 -1.27 2.80
C PHE A 100 7.04 -1.95 1.44
N ILE A 101 6.62 -3.21 1.48
CA ILE A 101 6.15 -3.96 0.31
C ILE A 101 4.67 -4.24 0.57
N LEU A 102 3.82 -3.61 -0.21
CA LEU A 102 2.38 -3.71 -0.11
C LEU A 102 1.85 -4.64 -1.20
N ALA A 103 1.10 -5.66 -0.82
CA ALA A 103 0.30 -6.47 -1.74
C ALA A 103 -1.14 -5.92 -1.78
N ASP A 104 -1.53 -5.32 -2.90
CA ASP A 104 -2.93 -4.93 -3.13
C ASP A 104 -3.69 -6.16 -3.61
N THR A 105 -4.65 -6.63 -2.82
CA THR A 105 -5.33 -7.90 -3.09
C THR A 105 -6.80 -7.71 -3.49
N PRO A 106 -7.34 -8.62 -4.32
CA PRO A 106 -8.72 -8.50 -4.77
C PRO A 106 -9.73 -8.81 -3.67
N GLY A 107 -10.86 -8.09 -3.69
CA GLY A 107 -11.96 -8.28 -2.75
C GLY A 107 -13.14 -9.11 -3.28
N HIS A 108 -13.16 -9.39 -4.59
CA HIS A 108 -14.26 -10.12 -5.21
C HIS A 108 -14.12 -11.63 -4.98
N VAL A 109 -15.22 -12.30 -4.65
CA VAL A 109 -15.25 -13.73 -4.26
C VAL A 109 -14.64 -14.66 -5.30
N GLN A 110 -14.76 -14.34 -6.59
CA GLN A 110 -14.17 -15.12 -7.69
C GLN A 110 -12.63 -15.12 -7.68
N TYR A 111 -12.01 -14.12 -7.04
CA TYR A 111 -10.56 -13.94 -6.99
C TYR A 111 -9.98 -14.21 -5.59
N THR A 112 -10.72 -14.89 -4.72
CA THR A 112 -10.27 -15.27 -3.37
C THR A 112 -8.92 -15.99 -3.39
N ARG A 113 -8.65 -16.83 -4.41
CA ARG A 113 -7.35 -17.53 -4.54
C ARG A 113 -6.17 -16.57 -4.75
N ASN A 114 -6.40 -15.48 -5.50
CA ASN A 114 -5.39 -14.46 -5.74
C ASN A 114 -5.14 -13.70 -4.44
N MET A 115 -6.19 -13.34 -3.70
CA MET A 115 -6.07 -12.75 -2.37
C MET A 115 -5.28 -13.64 -1.40
N VAL A 116 -5.57 -14.95 -1.36
CA VAL A 116 -4.80 -15.90 -0.51
C VAL A 116 -3.32 -15.91 -0.91
N THR A 117 -3.03 -15.93 -2.21
CA THR A 117 -1.64 -15.86 -2.70
C THR A 117 -0.94 -14.59 -2.22
N GLY A 118 -1.58 -13.43 -2.36
CA GLY A 118 -1.03 -12.15 -1.92
C GLY A 118 -0.84 -12.05 -0.40
N ALA A 119 -1.83 -12.52 0.36
CA ALA A 119 -1.78 -12.51 1.82
C ALA A 119 -0.75 -13.52 2.39
N SER A 120 -0.50 -14.63 1.69
CA SER A 120 0.42 -15.68 2.16
C SER A 120 1.88 -15.24 2.29
N THR A 121 2.26 -14.15 1.60
CA THR A 121 3.63 -13.60 1.63
C THR A 121 3.77 -12.41 2.58
N ALA A 122 2.67 -11.98 3.21
CA ALA A 122 2.60 -10.81 4.06
C ALA A 122 2.83 -11.16 5.54
N GLU A 123 3.47 -10.25 6.27
CA GLU A 123 3.67 -10.34 7.73
C GLU A 123 2.50 -9.73 8.50
N LEU A 124 1.71 -8.87 7.84
CA LEU A 124 0.55 -8.17 8.37
C LEU A 124 -0.53 -8.05 7.29
N THR A 125 -1.80 -8.07 7.69
CA THR A 125 -2.92 -7.75 6.79
C THR A 125 -3.74 -6.61 7.37
N VAL A 126 -4.02 -5.62 6.54
CA VAL A 126 -4.95 -4.51 6.83
C VAL A 126 -6.30 -4.88 6.24
N ILE A 127 -7.29 -5.10 7.11
CA ILE A 127 -8.67 -5.37 6.70
C ILE A 127 -9.42 -4.05 6.64
N LEU A 128 -9.92 -3.70 5.47
CA LEU A 128 -10.78 -2.55 5.26
C LEU A 128 -12.24 -3.01 5.28
N VAL A 129 -13.08 -2.18 5.90
CA VAL A 129 -14.53 -2.40 6.03
C VAL A 129 -15.21 -1.07 5.78
N ASP A 130 -16.12 -1.03 4.79
CA ASP A 130 -16.94 0.15 4.55
C ASP A 130 -17.96 0.37 5.67
N ALA A 131 -17.84 1.51 6.36
CA ALA A 131 -18.72 1.88 7.47
C ALA A 131 -19.88 2.79 7.06
N ARG A 132 -20.08 3.10 5.76
CA ARG A 132 -21.12 4.05 5.29
C ARG A 132 -22.54 3.66 5.71
N ASN A 133 -22.81 2.37 5.84
CA ASN A 133 -24.12 1.85 6.26
C ASN A 133 -24.18 1.48 7.75
N GLY A 134 -23.14 1.80 8.53
CA GLY A 134 -22.96 1.37 9.91
C GLY A 134 -22.18 0.05 10.02
N VAL A 135 -21.49 -0.14 11.14
CA VAL A 135 -20.86 -1.40 11.53
C VAL A 135 -21.80 -2.05 12.55
N VAL A 136 -22.46 -3.15 12.17
CA VAL A 136 -23.43 -3.86 13.02
C VAL A 136 -22.74 -5.03 13.72
#